data_AF-A0A1Y4K015-F1
#
_entry.id   AF-A0A1Y4K015-F1
#
_cell.length_a   1.000
_cell.length_b   1.000
_cell.length_c   1.000
_cell.angle_alpha   90.00
_cell.angle_beta   90.00
_cell.angle_gamma   90.00
#
_symmetry.space_group_name_H-M   'P 1'
#
loop_
_entity.id
_entity.type
_entity.pdbx_description
1 polymer ?
#
loop_
_entity_poly.entity_id
_entity_poly.type
_entity_poly.pdbx_seq_one_letter_code
_entity_poly.pdbx_strand_id
1 'polypeptide(L)'
;MGPISLFALVVALCLAVMAVLAVTTARASSALAERQAAFTADDYANEAVAAEVLARVREAAGAAEPSGAASAVGRRLEALLAEASAGDEEGPVASAEMDGDEVVLHVESASGRCLDATLAVGDDGEVRVTSWKATTRWEENTGDVLWTGRE
;
A
#
# COMPACT_ATOMS: atom_id res chain seq x y z
N MET A 1 -23.11 37.77 46.20
CA MET A 1 -22.48 37.21 44.99
C MET A 1 -22.24 38.35 44.01
N GLY A 2 -21.06 38.97 44.02
CA GLY A 2 -20.80 40.21 43.27
C GLY A 2 -20.35 39.98 41.81
N PRO A 3 -20.25 41.04 40.99
CA PRO A 3 -19.85 40.99 39.57
C PRO A 3 -18.53 40.25 39.30
N ILE A 4 -17.61 40.25 40.26
CA ILE A 4 -16.31 39.56 40.21
C ILE A 4 -16.50 38.03 40.12
N SER A 5 -17.51 37.48 40.79
CA SER A 5 -17.80 36.03 40.75
C SER A 5 -18.31 35.58 39.38
N LEU A 6 -19.05 36.45 38.68
CA LEU A 6 -19.53 36.18 37.32
C LEU A 6 -18.38 36.18 36.32
N PHE A 7 -17.49 37.18 36.41
CA PHE A 7 -16.31 37.26 35.55
C PHE A 7 -15.41 36.03 35.70
N ALA A 8 -15.13 35.62 36.94
CA ALA A 8 -14.34 34.42 37.20
C ALA A 8 -14.98 33.14 36.62
N LEU A 9 -16.31 33.01 36.69
CA LEU A 9 -17.04 31.87 36.13
C LEU A 9 -16.97 31.84 34.60
N VAL A 10 -17.13 32.98 33.93
CA VAL A 10 -17.00 33.08 32.47
C VAL A 10 -15.59 32.71 32.02
N VAL A 11 -14.57 33.23 32.70
CA VAL A 11 -13.17 32.88 32.38
C VAL A 11 -12.92 31.38 32.58
N ALA A 12 -13.39 30.79 33.67
CA ALA A 12 -13.26 29.36 33.92
C ALA A 12 -13.98 28.52 32.85
N LEU A 13 -15.18 28.93 32.43
CA LEU A 13 -15.92 28.27 31.35
C LEU A 13 -15.16 28.37 30.02
N CYS A 14 -14.64 29.54 29.67
CA CYS A 14 -13.84 29.73 28.45
C CYS A 14 -12.59 28.86 28.45
N LEU A 15 -11.87 28.80 29.58
CA LEU A 15 -10.68 27.95 29.71
C LEU A 15 -11.04 26.46 29.59
N ALA A 16 -12.15 26.03 30.18
CA ALA A 16 -12.63 24.66 30.07
C ALA A 16 -12.98 24.31 28.61
N VAL A 17 -13.69 25.18 27.89
CA VAL A 17 -14.02 24.98 26.48
C VAL A 17 -12.74 24.93 25.63
N MET A 18 -11.79 25.84 25.84
CA MET A 18 -10.51 25.83 25.15
C MET A 18 -9.73 24.53 25.40
N ALA A 19 -9.72 24.03 26.64
CA ALA A 19 -9.06 22.77 26.98
C ALA A 19 -9.71 21.57 26.26
N VAL A 20 -11.05 21.51 26.22
CA VAL A 20 -11.77 20.45 25.50
C VAL A 20 -11.45 20.49 24.01
N LEU A 21 -11.51 21.67 23.38
CA LEU A 21 -11.19 21.83 21.95
C LEU A 21 -9.74 21.46 21.63
N ALA A 22 -8.79 21.82 22.50
CA ALA A 22 -7.40 21.43 22.35
C ALA A 22 -7.22 19.91 22.39
N VAL A 23 -7.87 19.22 23.33
CA VAL A 23 -7.82 17.76 23.45
C VAL A 23 -8.46 17.07 22.24
N THR A 24 -9.63 17.55 21.78
CA THR A 24 -10.28 16.95 20.59
C THR A 24 -9.43 17.12 19.34
N THR A 25 -8.79 18.28 19.18
CA THR A 25 -7.89 18.55 18.06
C THR A 25 -6.67 17.65 18.11
N ALA A 26 -6.02 17.53 19.28
CA ALA A 26 -4.87 16.65 19.47
C ALA A 26 -5.19 15.18 19.15
N ARG A 27 -6.37 14.69 19.56
CA ARG A 27 -6.82 13.33 19.23
C ARG A 27 -7.06 13.14 17.74
N ALA A 28 -7.68 14.11 17.07
CA ALA A 28 -7.87 14.06 15.63
C ALA A 28 -6.53 14.06 14.88
N SER A 29 -5.57 14.87 15.32
CA SER A 29 -4.21 14.88 14.76
C SER A 29 -3.48 13.56 14.97
N SER A 30 -3.60 12.93 16.16
CA SER A 30 -3.02 11.60 16.42
C SER A 30 -3.62 10.54 15.50
N ALA A 31 -4.95 10.51 15.38
CA ALA A 31 -5.63 9.54 14.51
C ALA A 31 -5.24 9.71 13.04
N LEU A 32 -5.01 10.95 12.57
CA LEU A 32 -4.50 11.21 11.23
C LEU A 32 -3.06 10.72 11.08
N ALA A 33 -2.20 11.00 12.05
CA ALA A 33 -0.80 10.58 12.03
C ALA A 33 -0.66 9.05 12.05
N GLU A 34 -1.46 8.35 12.86
CA GLU A 34 -1.52 6.89 12.92
C GLU A 34 -1.93 6.29 11.57
N ARG A 35 -2.94 6.87 10.90
CA ARG A 35 -3.34 6.44 9.56
C ARG A 35 -2.25 6.68 8.52
N GLN A 36 -1.59 7.84 8.55
CA GLN A 36 -0.46 8.13 7.66
C GLN A 36 0.69 7.15 7.87
N ALA A 37 1.03 6.86 9.13
CA ALA A 37 2.06 5.88 9.46
C ALA A 37 1.70 4.48 8.97
N ALA A 38 0.44 4.06 9.14
CA ALA A 38 -0.04 2.77 8.62
C ALA A 38 0.06 2.70 7.09
N PHE A 39 -0.41 3.72 6.36
CA PHE A 39 -0.29 3.75 4.90
C PHE A 39 1.16 3.70 4.42
N THR A 40 2.07 4.39 5.10
CA THR A 40 3.50 4.34 4.78
C THR A 40 4.11 2.98 5.10
N ALA A 41 3.70 2.33 6.19
CA ALA A 41 4.15 0.98 6.51
C ALA A 41 3.71 -0.03 5.43
N ASP A 42 2.47 0.08 4.96
CA ASP A 42 1.94 -0.78 3.90
C ASP A 42 2.67 -0.59 2.57
N ASP A 43 3.07 0.65 2.24
CA ASP A 43 3.92 0.90 1.07
C ASP A 43 5.24 0.15 1.14
N TYR A 44 5.92 0.24 2.28
CA TYR A 44 7.17 -0.46 2.47
C TYR A 44 7.00 -1.97 2.47
N ALA A 45 5.90 -2.48 3.02
CA ALA A 45 5.58 -3.90 2.96
C ALA A 45 5.38 -4.36 1.50
N ASN A 46 4.62 -3.62 0.71
CA ASN A 46 4.43 -3.91 -0.72
C ASN A 46 5.75 -3.87 -1.50
N GLU A 47 6.59 -2.86 -1.25
CA GLU A 47 7.91 -2.75 -1.87
C GLU A 47 8.83 -3.92 -1.50
N ALA A 48 8.82 -4.34 -0.24
CA ALA A 48 9.63 -5.46 0.24
C ALA A 48 9.24 -6.76 -0.46
N VAL A 49 7.94 -7.07 -0.54
CA VAL A 49 7.44 -8.26 -1.25
C VAL A 49 7.79 -8.19 -2.74
N ALA A 50 7.59 -7.04 -3.39
CA ALA A 50 7.92 -6.89 -4.81
C ALA A 50 9.43 -7.03 -5.07
N ALA A 51 10.28 -6.51 -4.19
CA ALA A 51 11.74 -6.63 -4.29
C ALA A 51 12.20 -8.08 -4.11
N GLU A 52 11.56 -8.82 -3.20
CA GLU A 52 11.82 -10.25 -3.02
C GLU A 52 11.41 -11.05 -4.28
N VAL A 53 10.22 -10.80 -4.83
CA VAL A 53 9.79 -11.42 -6.10
C VAL A 53 10.79 -11.13 -7.22
N LEU A 54 11.25 -9.88 -7.37
CA LEU A 54 12.26 -9.50 -8.35
C LEU A 54 13.58 -10.29 -8.15
N ALA A 55 14.03 -10.46 -6.91
CA ALA A 55 15.23 -11.23 -6.61
C ALA A 55 15.07 -12.70 -7.01
N ARG A 56 13.92 -13.31 -6.70
CA ARG A 56 13.60 -14.70 -7.07
C ARG A 56 13.48 -14.90 -8.57
N VAL A 57 12.85 -13.96 -9.28
CA VAL A 57 12.76 -13.97 -10.75
C VAL A 57 14.15 -13.87 -11.37
N ARG A 58 15.02 -13.01 -10.85
CA ARG A 58 16.42 -12.90 -11.28
C ARG A 58 17.21 -14.20 -11.09
N GLU A 59 17.06 -14.83 -9.94
CA GLU A 59 17.71 -16.10 -9.66
C GLU A 59 17.21 -17.20 -10.61
N ALA A 60 15.91 -17.29 -10.81
CA ALA A 60 15.30 -18.27 -11.72
C ALA A 60 15.72 -18.06 -13.18
N ALA A 61 15.80 -16.81 -13.63
CA ALA A 61 16.26 -16.46 -14.97
C ALA A 61 17.77 -16.73 -15.15
N GLY A 62 18.60 -16.37 -14.16
CA GLY A 62 20.05 -16.59 -14.22
C GLY A 62 20.48 -18.05 -14.12
N ALA A 63 19.63 -18.92 -13.55
CA ALA A 63 19.85 -20.36 -13.52
C ALA A 63 19.37 -21.09 -14.79
N ALA A 64 18.69 -20.40 -15.70
CA ALA A 64 18.16 -21.01 -16.92
C ALA A 64 19.21 -21.09 -18.04
N GLU A 65 18.99 -22.01 -18.97
CA GLU A 65 19.75 -22.07 -20.22
C GLU A 65 19.49 -20.81 -21.07
N PRO A 66 20.46 -20.37 -21.90
CA PRO A 66 20.29 -19.24 -22.81
C PRO A 66 19.05 -19.40 -23.69
N SER A 67 18.29 -18.33 -23.91
CA SER A 67 16.99 -18.30 -24.63
C SER A 67 15.83 -19.09 -24.00
N GLY A 68 16.03 -19.66 -22.80
CA GLY A 68 15.00 -20.41 -22.06
C GLY A 68 14.47 -19.70 -20.82
N ALA A 69 15.03 -18.54 -20.46
CA ALA A 69 14.83 -17.87 -19.17
C ALA A 69 13.36 -17.52 -18.89
N ALA A 70 12.67 -16.84 -19.81
CA ALA A 70 11.26 -16.48 -19.64
C ALA A 70 10.37 -17.71 -19.39
N SER A 71 10.59 -18.80 -20.14
CA SER A 71 9.86 -20.04 -19.96
C SER A 71 10.14 -20.71 -18.60
N ALA A 72 11.38 -20.61 -18.11
CA ALA A 72 11.80 -21.19 -16.84
C ALA A 72 11.19 -20.41 -15.66
N VAL A 73 11.19 -19.08 -15.74
CA VAL A 73 10.49 -18.20 -14.80
C VAL A 73 9.00 -18.51 -14.80
N GLY A 74 8.36 -18.54 -15.98
CA GLY A 74 6.92 -18.78 -16.09
C GLY A 74 6.46 -20.11 -15.47
N ARG A 75 7.23 -21.20 -15.64
CA ARG A 75 6.93 -22.50 -15.00
C ARG A 75 7.04 -22.50 -13.48
N ARG A 76 7.82 -21.57 -12.90
CA ARG A 76 8.08 -21.49 -11.46
C ARG A 76 7.38 -20.31 -10.81
N LEU A 77 6.71 -19.44 -11.56
CA LEU A 77 6.22 -18.14 -11.09
C LEU A 77 5.38 -18.26 -9.82
N GLU A 78 4.43 -19.20 -9.79
CA GLU A 78 3.59 -19.44 -8.61
C GLU A 78 4.39 -19.86 -7.37
N ALA A 79 5.41 -20.72 -7.55
CA ALA A 79 6.29 -21.10 -6.45
C ALA A 79 7.16 -19.92 -5.98
N LEU A 80 7.68 -19.11 -6.90
CA LEU A 80 8.48 -17.92 -6.57
C LEU A 80 7.65 -16.90 -5.78
N LEU A 81 6.36 -16.71 -6.14
CA LEU A 81 5.42 -15.87 -5.39
C LEU A 81 5.17 -16.42 -3.98
N ALA A 82 4.87 -17.72 -3.87
CA ALA A 82 4.64 -18.35 -2.58
C ALA A 82 5.86 -18.24 -1.66
N GLU A 83 7.06 -18.39 -2.21
CA GLU A 83 8.30 -18.24 -1.45
C GLU A 83 8.63 -16.79 -1.08
N ALA A 84 8.23 -15.80 -1.88
CA ALA A 84 8.40 -14.38 -1.58
C ALA A 84 7.43 -13.90 -0.50
N SER A 85 6.26 -14.52 -0.39
CA SER A 85 5.26 -14.29 0.66
C SER A 85 5.41 -15.22 1.86
N ALA A 86 6.39 -16.13 1.86
CA ALA A 86 6.60 -17.10 2.93
C ALA A 86 7.12 -16.42 4.20
N GLY A 87 6.21 -16.08 5.13
CA GLY A 87 6.58 -15.53 6.44
C GLY A 87 5.56 -14.58 7.05
N ASP A 88 4.58 -14.12 6.28
CA ASP A 88 3.60 -13.14 6.74
C ASP A 88 2.19 -13.48 6.21
N GLU A 89 1.40 -14.22 7.00
CA GLU A 89 0.01 -14.57 6.65
C GLU A 89 -0.91 -13.34 6.62
N GLU A 90 -0.53 -12.26 7.31
CA GLU A 90 -1.25 -10.98 7.34
C GLU A 90 -0.62 -9.92 6.41
N GLY A 91 0.44 -10.31 5.68
CA GLY A 91 1.21 -9.43 4.81
C GLY A 91 0.54 -9.16 3.47
N PRO A 92 1.20 -8.37 2.60
CA PRO A 92 0.69 -8.09 1.27
C PRO A 92 0.49 -9.35 0.42
N VAL A 93 -0.62 -9.38 -0.30
CA VAL A 93 -0.93 -10.44 -1.26
C VAL A 93 -0.26 -10.09 -2.59
N ALA A 94 0.62 -10.98 -3.05
CA ALA A 94 1.27 -10.85 -4.36
C ALA A 94 0.62 -11.80 -5.38
N SER A 95 0.42 -11.28 -6.59
CA SER A 95 -0.02 -12.04 -7.76
C SER A 95 0.82 -11.62 -8.96
N ALA A 96 1.19 -12.58 -9.80
CA ALA A 96 1.92 -12.27 -11.01
C ALA A 96 1.54 -13.22 -12.14
N GLU A 97 1.67 -12.72 -13.36
CA GLU A 97 1.48 -13.47 -14.58
C GLU A 97 2.61 -13.23 -15.58
N MET A 98 2.78 -14.16 -16.51
CA MET A 98 3.67 -13.97 -17.65
C MET A 98 2.88 -13.35 -18.81
N ASP A 99 3.34 -12.23 -19.32
CA ASP A 99 2.91 -11.65 -20.60
C ASP A 99 4.09 -11.70 -21.58
N GLY A 100 4.13 -12.77 -22.38
CA GLY A 100 5.29 -13.07 -23.23
C GLY A 100 6.56 -13.28 -22.39
N ASP A 101 7.52 -12.37 -22.55
CA ASP A 101 8.80 -12.38 -21.83
C ASP A 101 8.82 -11.40 -20.63
N GLU A 102 7.67 -10.84 -20.29
CA GLU A 102 7.51 -9.94 -19.14
C GLU A 102 6.76 -10.64 -18.00
N VAL A 103 7.21 -10.42 -16.76
CA VAL A 103 6.46 -10.74 -15.55
C VAL A 103 5.68 -9.48 -15.15
N VAL A 104 4.36 -9.57 -15.16
CA VAL A 104 3.46 -8.53 -14.64
C VAL A 104 3.12 -8.89 -13.20
N LEU A 105 3.55 -8.07 -12.25
CA LEU A 105 3.40 -8.26 -10.81
C LEU A 105 2.45 -7.22 -10.25
N HIS A 106 1.50 -7.69 -9.44
CA HIS A 106 0.60 -6.88 -8.62
C HIS A 106 0.73 -7.31 -7.16
N VAL A 107 1.05 -6.36 -6.29
CA VAL A 107 1.09 -6.55 -4.83
C VAL A 107 0.07 -5.64 -4.19
N GLU A 108 -0.72 -6.16 -3.25
CA GLU A 108 -1.75 -5.40 -2.54
C GLU A 108 -1.73 -5.68 -1.04
N SER A 109 -1.85 -4.61 -0.26
CA SER A 109 -2.02 -4.65 1.19
C SER A 109 -3.49 -4.46 1.59
N ALA A 110 -3.86 -4.85 2.81
CA ALA A 110 -5.21 -4.70 3.33
C ALA A 110 -5.75 -3.25 3.36
N SER A 111 -4.88 -2.24 3.32
CA SER A 111 -5.28 -0.84 3.25
C SER A 111 -5.68 -0.37 1.85
N GLY A 112 -5.54 -1.23 0.83
CA GLY A 112 -5.75 -0.88 -0.57
C GLY A 112 -4.56 -0.18 -1.23
N ARG A 113 -3.42 -0.05 -0.52
CA ARG A 113 -2.15 0.34 -1.16
C ARG A 113 -1.68 -0.81 -2.02
N CYS A 114 -1.28 -0.49 -3.24
CA CYS A 114 -0.86 -1.46 -4.24
C CYS A 114 0.50 -1.08 -4.82
N LEU A 115 1.18 -2.06 -5.41
CA LEU A 115 2.37 -1.87 -6.22
C LEU A 115 2.27 -2.73 -7.47
N ASP A 116 2.31 -2.07 -8.62
CA ASP A 116 2.32 -2.69 -9.94
C ASP A 116 3.73 -2.59 -10.52
N ALA A 117 4.32 -3.73 -10.85
CA ALA A 117 5.64 -3.82 -11.45
C ALA A 117 5.63 -4.69 -12.70
N THR A 118 6.51 -4.36 -13.63
CA THR A 118 6.72 -5.13 -14.86
C THR A 118 8.20 -5.43 -15.00
N LEU A 119 8.54 -6.70 -15.17
CA LEU A 119 9.91 -7.19 -15.23
C LEU A 119 10.13 -7.88 -16.58
N ALA A 120 11.00 -7.33 -17.43
CA ALA A 120 11.38 -7.97 -18.68
C ALA A 120 12.49 -9.00 -18.43
N VAL A 121 12.29 -10.22 -18.90
CA VAL A 121 13.24 -11.34 -18.82
C VAL A 121 13.95 -11.47 -20.16
N GLY A 122 15.25 -11.16 -20.20
CA GLY A 122 16.07 -11.30 -21.40
C GLY A 122 16.48 -12.75 -21.70
N ASP A 123 16.81 -13.01 -22.97
CA ASP A 123 17.35 -14.31 -23.43
C ASP A 123 18.69 -14.68 -22.80
N ASP A 124 19.43 -13.67 -22.32
CA ASP A 124 20.70 -13.78 -21.59
C ASP A 124 20.52 -14.09 -20.10
N GLY A 125 19.27 -14.21 -19.63
CA GLY A 125 18.93 -14.40 -18.22
C GLY A 125 18.96 -13.10 -17.41
N GLU A 126 19.21 -11.94 -18.04
CA GLU A 126 19.15 -10.64 -17.36
C GLU A 126 17.69 -10.20 -17.18
N VAL A 127 17.31 -9.83 -15.96
CA VAL A 127 15.97 -9.31 -15.66
C VAL A 127 16.03 -7.81 -15.39
N ARG A 128 15.29 -7.05 -16.19
CA ARG A 128 15.21 -5.59 -16.12
C ARG A 128 13.83 -5.15 -15.65
N VAL A 129 13.80 -4.15 -14.78
CA VAL A 129 12.55 -3.52 -14.34
C VAL A 129 12.12 -2.51 -15.41
N THR A 130 10.97 -2.73 -16.05
CA THR A 130 10.41 -1.81 -17.07
C THR A 130 9.39 -0.86 -16.47
N SER A 131 8.68 -1.28 -15.43
CA SER A 131 7.74 -0.45 -14.66
C SER A 131 7.83 -0.79 -13.18
N TRP A 132 7.74 0.24 -12.33
CA TRP A 132 7.63 0.12 -10.88
C TRP A 132 6.77 1.26 -10.36
N LYS A 133 5.51 0.98 -10.02
CA LYS A 133 4.51 2.00 -9.72
C LYS A 133 3.75 1.63 -8.46
N ALA A 134 3.96 2.42 -7.41
CA ALA A 134 3.07 2.41 -6.26
C ALA A 134 1.73 3.06 -6.66
N THR A 135 0.65 2.33 -6.44
CA THR A 135 -0.72 2.73 -6.75
C THR A 135 -1.61 2.59 -5.50
N THR A 136 -2.86 3.00 -5.59
CA THR A 136 -3.83 2.80 -4.52
C THR A 136 -5.15 2.43 -5.17
N ARG A 137 -5.72 1.29 -4.77
CA ARG A 137 -7.04 0.90 -5.24
C ARG A 137 -8.05 1.90 -4.70
N TRP A 138 -8.70 2.60 -5.61
CA TRP A 138 -9.80 3.49 -5.28
C TRP A 138 -11.10 2.82 -5.70
N GLU A 139 -11.89 2.38 -4.71
CA GLU A 139 -13.27 1.98 -4.96
C GLU A 139 -14.16 3.23 -4.91
N GLU A 140 -14.76 3.57 -6.05
CA GLU A 140 -15.79 4.61 -6.11
C GLU A 140 -17.00 4.16 -5.30
N ASN A 141 -17.32 4.88 -4.22
CA ASN A 141 -18.58 4.68 -3.54
C ASN A 141 -19.71 5.31 -4.39
N THR A 142 -20.23 4.55 -5.34
CA THR A 142 -21.38 4.96 -6.19
C THR A 142 -22.70 5.00 -5.42
N GLY A 143 -22.71 4.74 -4.10
CA GLY A 143 -23.91 4.75 -3.26
C GLY A 143 -24.44 6.15 -2.95
N ASP A 144 -23.59 7.18 -3.01
CA ASP A 144 -23.99 8.56 -2.72
C ASP A 144 -24.38 9.30 -4.01
N VAL A 145 -25.64 9.13 -4.42
CA VAL A 145 -26.29 10.03 -5.40
C VAL A 145 -26.52 11.38 -4.71
N LEU A 146 -25.47 12.21 -4.62
CA LEU A 146 -25.56 13.56 -4.04
C LEU A 146 -26.43 14.52 -4.87
N TRP A 147 -26.90 14.09 -6.05
CA TRP A 147 -27.73 14.89 -6.94
C TRP A 147 -28.96 14.13 -7.42
N THR A 148 -30.09 14.26 -6.70
CA THR A 148 -31.41 13.97 -7.27
C THR A 148 -31.95 15.23 -7.94
N GLY A 149 -31.32 15.64 -9.05
CA GLY A 149 -31.87 16.66 -9.93
C GLY A 149 -33.12 16.10 -10.59
N ARG A 150 -34.29 16.47 -10.07
CA ARG A 150 -35.59 16.12 -10.65
C ARG A 150 -35.89 17.12 -11.77
N GLU A 151 -35.97 16.61 -13.00
CA GLU A 151 -36.58 17.30 -14.14
C GLU A 151 -38.11 17.31 -14.03
#